data_AF-A0A1V0P2T3-F1
#
_entry.id   AF-A0A1V0P2T3-F1
#
_cell.length_a   1.000
_cell.length_b   1.000
_cell.length_c   1.000
_cell.angle_alpha   90.00
_cell.angle_beta   90.00
_cell.angle_gamma   90.00
#
_symmetry.space_group_name_H-M   'P 1'
#
loop_
_entity.id
_entity.type
_entity.pdbx_description
1 polymer ?
#
loop_
_entity_poly.entity_id
_entity_poly.type
_entity_poly.pdbx_seq_one_letter_code
_entity_poly.pdbx_strand_id
1 'polypeptide(L)'
;MSENLTREWINFSDQKLFDKSYLSKTYHIPEEFLSYATDKDESARIEIDDETKSLLIIFDMPFEDQTDVAYYSSGPMSFIVTKEVIITNVADKKMATILKNSKLLHQLNPKHKTSFVLHFMLAIAKIYVDKIRILNRKRILIEQTLGKAPKNEDLINLMKIERSLIYFIMSLKSNSLVISKI
;
A
#
# COMPACT_ATOMS: atom_id res chain seq x y z
N MET A 1 -32.06 -24.09 2.47
CA MET A 1 -32.16 -22.63 2.56
C MET A 1 -30.87 -22.05 2.04
N SER A 2 -30.93 -21.45 0.85
CA SER A 2 -29.79 -21.16 -0.02
C SER A 2 -28.88 -20.06 0.53
N GLU A 3 -27.59 -20.35 0.55
CA GLU A 3 -26.46 -19.45 0.81
C GLU A 3 -26.54 -18.19 -0.06
N ASN A 4 -26.61 -17.01 0.56
CA ASN A 4 -26.33 -15.73 -0.07
C ASN A 4 -25.27 -15.00 0.75
N LEU A 5 -24.04 -15.54 0.74
CA LEU A 5 -22.85 -14.84 1.24
C LEU A 5 -22.28 -13.99 0.09
N THR A 6 -22.90 -12.84 -0.18
CA THR A 6 -22.23 -11.75 -0.91
C THR A 6 -21.11 -11.23 -0.02
N ARG A 7 -19.89 -11.74 -0.26
CA ARG A 7 -18.66 -11.24 0.37
C ARG A 7 -18.30 -9.94 -0.33
N GLU A 8 -18.75 -8.83 0.22
CA GLU A 8 -18.61 -7.51 -0.36
C GLU A 8 -17.15 -7.02 -0.27
N TRP A 9 -16.73 -6.26 -1.28
CA TRP A 9 -15.49 -5.50 -1.24
C TRP A 9 -15.82 -4.02 -1.26
N ILE A 10 -15.29 -3.29 -0.27
CA ILE A 10 -15.42 -1.85 -0.14
C ILE A 10 -14.04 -1.22 -0.34
N ASN A 11 -13.90 -0.38 -1.37
CA ASN A 11 -12.73 0.49 -1.50
C ASN A 11 -13.02 1.83 -0.81
N PHE A 12 -12.43 2.04 0.37
CA PHE A 12 -12.62 3.22 1.21
C PHE A 12 -12.11 4.50 0.53
N SER A 13 -11.04 4.41 -0.25
CA SER A 13 -10.40 5.58 -0.88
C SER A 13 -11.23 6.21 -2.00
N ASP A 14 -12.30 5.53 -2.44
CA ASP A 14 -13.19 5.99 -3.51
C ASP A 14 -14.47 6.67 -3.03
N GLN A 15 -14.78 6.63 -1.73
CA GLN A 15 -16.04 7.15 -1.21
C GLN A 15 -15.88 8.50 -0.51
N LYS A 16 -16.67 9.47 -0.96
CA LYS A 16 -16.54 10.91 -0.63
C LYS A 16 -17.06 11.29 0.76
N LEU A 17 -17.86 10.42 1.38
CA LEU A 17 -18.36 10.52 2.75
C LEU A 17 -18.55 9.08 3.26
N PHE A 18 -17.62 8.61 4.11
CA PHE A 18 -17.76 7.32 4.78
C PHE A 18 -17.95 7.56 6.28
N ASP A 19 -19.00 7.00 6.85
CA ASP A 19 -19.23 7.00 8.29
C ASP A 19 -18.54 5.78 8.92
N LYS A 20 -17.47 6.02 9.68
CA LYS A 20 -16.77 4.97 10.43
C LYS A 20 -17.72 4.25 11.40
N SER A 21 -18.67 4.97 12.00
CA SER A 21 -19.66 4.39 12.91
C SER A 21 -20.59 3.42 12.18
N TYR A 22 -20.97 3.74 10.95
CA TYR A 22 -21.77 2.83 10.12
C TYR A 22 -21.03 1.53 9.82
N LEU A 23 -19.76 1.60 9.39
CA LEU A 23 -18.95 0.41 9.10
C LEU A 23 -18.70 -0.45 10.35
N SER A 24 -18.37 0.21 11.46
CA SER A 24 -18.16 -0.44 12.75
C SER A 24 -19.41 -1.23 13.17
N LYS A 25 -20.59 -0.58 13.15
CA LYS A 25 -21.85 -1.21 13.55
C LYS A 25 -22.32 -2.29 12.58
N THR A 26 -22.17 -2.07 11.28
CA THR A 26 -22.70 -2.98 10.24
C THR A 26 -21.85 -4.25 10.16
N TYR A 27 -20.53 -4.10 10.15
CA TYR A 27 -19.59 -5.20 9.90
C TYR A 27 -18.86 -5.68 11.16
N HIS A 28 -19.22 -5.15 12.32
CA HIS A 28 -18.61 -5.47 13.63
C HIS A 28 -17.08 -5.26 13.61
N ILE A 29 -16.64 -4.13 13.04
CA ILE A 29 -15.22 -3.77 12.95
C ILE A 29 -14.84 -2.86 14.11
N PRO A 30 -13.74 -3.11 14.84
CA PRO A 30 -13.25 -2.20 15.87
C PRO A 30 -13.01 -0.78 15.30
N GLU A 31 -13.46 0.25 16.01
CA GLU A 31 -13.27 1.65 15.56
C GLU A 31 -11.78 2.03 15.48
N GLU A 32 -10.94 1.40 16.29
CA GLU A 32 -9.48 1.51 16.22
C GLU A 32 -8.93 1.03 14.88
N PHE A 33 -9.40 -0.10 14.35
CA PHE A 33 -8.97 -0.59 13.04
C PHE A 33 -9.35 0.37 11.92
N LEU A 34 -10.55 0.97 11.98
CA LEU A 34 -10.96 2.01 11.04
C LEU A 34 -10.15 3.31 11.19
N SER A 35 -9.60 3.57 12.38
CA SER A 35 -8.74 4.72 12.64
C SER A 35 -7.33 4.49 12.09
N TYR A 36 -6.71 3.37 12.44
CA TYR A 36 -5.41 2.93 11.89
C TYR A 36 -5.45 2.83 10.37
N ALA A 37 -6.54 2.30 9.80
CA ALA A 37 -6.70 2.18 8.36
C ALA A 37 -6.68 3.52 7.60
N THR A 38 -7.00 4.63 8.28
CA THR A 38 -7.03 5.99 7.69
C THR A 38 -5.81 6.85 8.02
N ASP A 39 -4.93 6.38 8.89
CA ASP A 39 -3.73 7.09 9.29
C ASP A 39 -2.64 6.97 8.20
N LYS A 40 -1.99 8.09 7.91
CA LYS A 40 -0.95 8.21 6.87
C LYS A 40 0.43 7.80 7.35
N ASP A 41 0.65 7.85 8.67
CA ASP A 41 1.94 7.55 9.30
C ASP A 41 1.94 6.16 9.97
N GLU A 42 0.93 5.36 9.68
CA GLU A 42 0.74 4.06 10.28
C GLU A 42 1.73 3.01 9.76
N SER A 43 2.22 2.17 10.66
CA SER A 43 3.27 1.20 10.37
C SER A 43 2.72 -0.13 9.87
N ALA A 44 3.35 -0.69 8.84
CA ALA A 44 2.99 -2.00 8.30
C ALA A 44 3.05 -3.10 9.37
N ARG A 45 1.91 -3.76 9.61
CA ARG A 45 1.73 -4.84 10.58
C ARG A 45 0.53 -5.71 10.20
N ILE A 46 0.41 -6.85 10.86
CA ILE A 46 -0.79 -7.68 10.87
C ILE A 46 -1.29 -7.77 12.31
N GLU A 47 -2.58 -7.57 12.49
CA GLU A 47 -3.24 -7.51 13.78
C GLU A 47 -4.59 -8.21 13.70
N ILE A 48 -4.87 -9.06 14.68
CA ILE A 48 -6.14 -9.80 14.78
C ILE A 48 -6.80 -9.30 16.06
N ASP A 49 -8.03 -8.83 15.94
CA ASP A 49 -8.85 -8.54 17.10
C ASP A 49 -9.47 -9.83 17.63
N ASP A 50 -9.33 -10.07 18.93
CA ASP A 50 -9.77 -11.32 19.55
C ASP A 50 -11.29 -11.39 19.73
N GLU A 51 -11.97 -10.26 19.87
CA GLU A 51 -13.41 -10.22 20.12
C GLU A 51 -14.22 -10.36 18.83
N THR A 52 -13.92 -9.51 17.84
CA THR A 52 -14.62 -9.46 16.55
C THR A 52 -14.07 -10.47 15.54
N LYS A 53 -12.86 -11.01 15.79
CA LYS A 53 -12.09 -11.82 14.82
C LYS A 53 -11.84 -11.07 13.51
N SER A 54 -11.86 -9.75 13.55
CA SER A 54 -11.43 -8.89 12.44
C SER A 54 -9.93 -8.96 12.28
N LEU A 55 -9.46 -8.93 11.04
CA LEU A 55 -8.05 -8.89 10.70
C LEU A 55 -7.73 -7.55 10.06
N LEU A 56 -6.79 -6.82 10.66
CA LEU A 56 -6.18 -5.62 10.10
C LEU A 56 -4.81 -5.98 9.53
N ILE A 57 -4.59 -5.60 8.28
CA ILE A 57 -3.30 -5.71 7.61
C ILE A 57 -2.94 -4.33 7.11
N ILE A 58 -1.76 -3.86 7.47
CA ILE A 58 -1.19 -2.62 6.98
C ILE A 58 0.04 -3.00 6.18
N PHE A 59 0.06 -2.57 4.93
CA PHE A 59 1.06 -2.93 3.95
C PHE A 59 1.44 -1.69 3.16
N ASP A 60 2.72 -1.40 3.08
CA ASP A 60 3.17 -0.19 2.44
C ASP A 60 3.17 -0.34 0.92
N MET A 61 2.83 0.75 0.23
CA MET A 61 2.82 0.88 -1.21
C MET A 61 3.71 2.05 -1.67
N PRO A 62 4.51 1.89 -2.74
CA PRO A 62 5.35 2.97 -3.23
C PRO A 62 4.54 3.97 -4.07
N PHE A 63 4.87 5.26 -3.94
CA PHE A 63 4.24 6.35 -4.69
C PHE A 63 5.24 7.46 -5.02
N GLU A 64 4.87 8.34 -5.94
CA GLU A 64 5.71 9.48 -6.34
C GLU A 64 5.74 10.56 -5.25
N ASP A 65 6.96 10.90 -4.82
CA ASP A 65 7.16 11.97 -3.84
C ASP A 65 7.02 13.33 -4.52
N GLN A 66 6.18 14.20 -3.94
CA GLN A 66 5.89 15.54 -4.47
C GLN A 66 6.58 16.65 -3.67
N THR A 67 7.28 16.30 -2.59
CA THR A 67 8.01 17.27 -1.77
C THR A 67 9.37 17.64 -2.36
N ASP A 68 9.75 17.00 -3.47
CA ASP A 68 11.06 17.11 -4.14
C ASP A 68 12.25 16.66 -3.25
N VAL A 69 11.98 16.02 -2.11
CA VAL A 69 13.00 15.46 -1.21
C VAL A 69 13.55 14.15 -1.75
N ALA A 70 12.70 13.35 -2.41
CA ALA A 70 12.99 12.11 -3.09
C ALA A 70 12.21 12.02 -4.41
N TYR A 71 12.47 11.00 -5.24
CA TYR A 71 11.63 10.72 -6.41
C TYR A 71 10.41 9.86 -6.03
N TYR A 72 10.62 8.93 -5.10
CA TYR A 72 9.57 8.05 -4.61
C TYR A 72 9.63 7.95 -3.09
N SER A 73 8.47 7.75 -2.49
CA SER A 73 8.29 7.40 -1.09
C SER A 73 7.37 6.17 -1.00
N SER A 74 7.05 5.75 0.22
CA SER A 74 6.13 4.66 0.52
C SER A 74 5.16 5.07 1.62
N GLY A 75 3.95 4.52 1.61
CA GLY A 75 2.95 4.82 2.64
C GLY A 75 1.91 3.71 2.77
N PRO A 76 1.10 3.75 3.84
CA PRO A 76 0.28 2.63 4.23
C PRO A 76 -0.93 2.43 3.32
N MET A 77 -1.14 1.17 2.94
CA MET A 77 -2.39 0.62 2.45
C MET A 77 -2.92 -0.36 3.49
N SER A 78 -4.17 -0.19 3.89
CA SER A 78 -4.83 -1.03 4.88
C SER A 78 -5.84 -1.98 4.23
N PHE A 79 -5.92 -3.18 4.80
CA PHE A 79 -6.95 -4.18 4.56
C PHE A 79 -7.60 -4.48 5.90
N ILE A 80 -8.91 -4.31 5.98
CA ILE A 80 -9.72 -4.82 7.08
C ILE A 80 -10.52 -5.99 6.53
N VAL A 81 -10.31 -7.17 7.09
CA VAL A 81 -10.92 -8.41 6.64
C VAL A 81 -11.78 -8.95 7.77
N THR A 82 -13.09 -8.98 7.57
CA THR A 82 -14.04 -9.63 8.50
C THR A 82 -14.61 -10.89 7.87
N LYS A 83 -15.58 -11.56 8.52
CA LYS A 83 -16.34 -12.66 7.92
C LYS A 83 -17.20 -12.23 6.73
N GLU A 84 -17.61 -10.97 6.67
CA GLU A 84 -18.61 -10.47 5.73
C GLU A 84 -18.01 -9.61 4.62
N VAL A 85 -17.01 -8.79 4.95
CA VAL A 85 -16.50 -7.76 4.05
C VAL A 85 -14.96 -7.73 4.02
N ILE A 86 -14.41 -7.31 2.89
CA ILE A 86 -13.03 -6.80 2.81
C ILE A 86 -13.11 -5.30 2.56
N ILE A 87 -12.47 -4.51 3.41
CA ILE A 87 -12.32 -3.07 3.22
C ILE A 87 -10.87 -2.78 2.88
N THR A 88 -10.63 -2.03 1.82
CA THR A 88 -9.30 -1.55 1.45
C THR A 88 -9.25 -0.04 1.54
N ASN A 89 -8.20 0.53 2.15
CA ASN A 89 -7.93 1.97 2.08
C ASN A 89 -6.47 2.23 1.76
N VAL A 90 -6.20 3.23 0.93
CA VAL A 90 -4.91 3.88 0.84
C VAL A 90 -4.99 5.25 1.50
N ALA A 91 -3.99 5.58 2.32
CA ALA A 91 -4.01 6.82 3.09
C ALA A 91 -3.82 8.10 2.21
N ASP A 92 -3.31 7.94 0.99
CA ASP A 92 -3.14 9.00 -0.01
C ASP A 92 -3.93 8.69 -1.29
N LYS A 93 -4.72 9.66 -1.75
CA LYS A 93 -5.50 9.59 -3.01
C LYS A 93 -4.63 9.27 -4.22
N LYS A 94 -3.35 9.63 -4.21
CA LYS A 94 -2.40 9.35 -5.31
C LYS A 94 -2.15 7.85 -5.47
N MET A 95 -2.12 7.11 -4.37
CA MET A 95 -1.99 5.65 -4.37
C MET A 95 -3.24 4.99 -4.97
N ALA A 96 -4.43 5.59 -4.78
CA ALA A 96 -5.69 5.03 -5.27
C ALA A 96 -5.74 4.98 -6.80
N THR A 97 -5.18 5.98 -7.47
CA THR A 97 -5.09 6.02 -8.95
C THR A 97 -4.25 4.88 -9.50
N ILE A 98 -3.15 4.51 -8.81
CA ILE A 98 -2.27 3.42 -9.24
C ILE A 98 -3.02 2.08 -9.20
N LEU A 99 -3.86 1.87 -8.17
CA LEU A 99 -4.68 0.67 -8.05
C LEU A 99 -5.77 0.61 -9.12
N LYS A 100 -6.46 1.73 -9.40
CA LYS A 100 -7.51 1.80 -10.44
C LYS A 100 -7.02 1.47 -11.84
N ASN A 101 -5.81 1.91 -12.18
CA ASN A 101 -5.23 1.70 -13.51
C ASN A 101 -4.59 0.31 -13.67
N SER A 102 -4.53 -0.48 -12.61
CA SER A 102 -3.95 -1.82 -12.65
C SER A 102 -4.98 -2.84 -13.13
N LYS A 103 -4.55 -3.83 -13.93
CA LYS A 103 -5.37 -4.99 -14.32
C LYS A 103 -5.75 -5.89 -13.12
N LEU A 104 -5.31 -5.53 -11.91
CA LEU A 104 -5.56 -6.22 -10.65
C LEU A 104 -7.06 -6.49 -10.44
N LEU A 105 -7.92 -5.51 -10.77
CA LEU A 105 -9.37 -5.61 -10.54
C LEU A 105 -10.01 -6.86 -11.16
N HIS A 106 -9.46 -7.36 -12.28
CA HIS A 106 -9.97 -8.56 -12.94
C HIS A 106 -9.57 -9.88 -12.24
N GLN A 107 -8.59 -9.84 -11.35
CA GLN A 107 -8.05 -11.00 -10.63
C GLN A 107 -8.54 -11.08 -9.18
N LEU A 108 -9.31 -10.08 -8.73
CA LEU A 108 -9.79 -9.98 -7.36
C LEU A 108 -11.12 -10.70 -7.22
N ASN A 109 -11.13 -11.73 -6.38
CA ASN A 109 -12.36 -12.35 -5.91
C ASN A 109 -12.47 -12.19 -4.39
N PRO A 110 -13.28 -11.26 -3.88
CA PRO A 110 -13.42 -11.02 -2.45
C PRO A 110 -14.01 -12.22 -1.70
N LYS A 111 -14.54 -13.23 -2.41
CA LYS A 111 -14.89 -14.50 -1.78
C LYS A 111 -13.67 -15.22 -1.22
N HIS A 112 -12.49 -15.11 -1.84
CA HIS A 112 -11.27 -15.74 -1.36
C HIS A 112 -10.35 -14.72 -0.70
N LYS A 113 -10.64 -14.36 0.56
CA LYS A 113 -9.99 -13.26 1.31
C LYS A 113 -8.46 -13.33 1.31
N THR A 114 -7.89 -14.50 1.60
CA THR A 114 -6.43 -14.68 1.57
C THR A 114 -5.86 -14.44 0.18
N SER A 115 -6.46 -15.05 -0.85
CA SER A 115 -6.03 -14.84 -2.25
C SER A 115 -6.20 -13.39 -2.69
N PHE A 116 -7.27 -12.73 -2.27
CA PHE A 116 -7.52 -11.32 -2.54
C PHE A 116 -6.40 -10.44 -2.00
N VAL A 117 -6.05 -10.60 -0.72
CA VAL A 117 -4.96 -9.84 -0.07
C VAL A 117 -3.61 -10.16 -0.74
N LEU A 118 -3.32 -11.44 -1.01
CA LEU A 118 -2.08 -11.85 -1.66
C LEU A 118 -1.94 -11.29 -3.08
N HIS A 119 -3.02 -11.23 -3.86
CA HIS A 119 -3.02 -10.60 -5.18
C HIS A 119 -2.71 -9.10 -5.10
N PHE A 120 -3.24 -8.40 -4.09
CA PHE A 120 -2.90 -7.01 -3.83
C PHE A 120 -1.42 -6.83 -3.47
N MET A 121 -0.91 -7.62 -2.53
CA MET A 121 0.50 -7.59 -2.13
C MET A 121 1.43 -7.87 -3.32
N LEU A 122 1.09 -8.85 -4.16
CA LEU A 122 1.83 -9.15 -5.38
C LEU A 122 1.82 -7.97 -6.37
N ALA A 123 0.69 -7.28 -6.51
CA ALA A 123 0.61 -6.09 -7.35
C ALA A 123 1.50 -4.96 -6.81
N ILE A 124 1.48 -4.73 -5.50
CA ILE A 124 2.33 -3.73 -4.84
C ILE A 124 3.82 -4.08 -5.02
N ALA A 125 4.20 -5.35 -4.84
CA ALA A 125 5.57 -5.82 -5.05
C ALA A 125 6.05 -5.55 -6.49
N LYS A 126 5.19 -5.75 -7.50
CA LYS A 126 5.52 -5.42 -8.90
C LYS A 126 5.79 -3.92 -9.08
N ILE A 127 5.03 -3.06 -8.41
CA ILE A 127 5.23 -1.61 -8.47
C ILE A 127 6.60 -1.25 -7.86
N TYR A 128 6.99 -1.82 -6.71
CA TYR A 128 8.34 -1.61 -6.15
C TYR A 128 9.43 -1.98 -7.16
N VAL A 129 9.34 -3.17 -7.78
CA VAL A 129 10.31 -3.63 -8.78
C VAL A 129 10.44 -2.64 -9.94
N ASP A 130 9.31 -2.15 -10.45
CA ASP A 130 9.31 -1.18 -11.55
C ASP A 130 9.92 0.16 -11.14
N LYS A 131 9.59 0.69 -9.96
CA LYS A 131 10.17 1.96 -9.48
C LYS A 131 11.66 1.84 -9.18
N ILE A 132 12.12 0.74 -8.59
CA ILE A 132 13.55 0.46 -8.40
C ILE A 132 14.28 0.41 -9.75
N ARG A 133 13.70 -0.22 -10.77
CA ARG A 133 14.30 -0.27 -12.11
C ARG A 133 14.45 1.13 -12.73
N ILE A 134 13.47 2.00 -12.54
CA ILE A 134 13.53 3.40 -12.99
C ILE A 134 14.65 4.15 -12.26
N LEU A 135 14.71 4.05 -10.93
CA LEU A 135 15.76 4.69 -10.12
C LEU A 135 17.16 4.23 -10.53
N ASN A 136 17.35 2.92 -10.72
CA ASN A 136 18.64 2.36 -11.11
C ASN A 136 19.08 2.85 -12.50
N ARG A 137 18.16 2.96 -13.47
CA ARG A 137 18.47 3.54 -14.79
C ARG A 137 18.90 5.01 -14.68
N LYS A 138 18.19 5.81 -13.87
CA LYS A 138 18.58 7.20 -13.62
C LYS A 138 19.97 7.30 -12.98
N ARG A 139 20.26 6.45 -11.98
CA ARG A 139 21.56 6.40 -11.31
C ARG A 139 22.71 6.16 -12.30
N ILE A 140 22.57 5.15 -13.16
CA ILE A 140 23.59 4.80 -14.16
C ILE A 140 23.85 5.96 -15.13
N LEU A 141 22.79 6.66 -15.59
CA LEU A 141 22.95 7.81 -16.48
C LEU A 141 23.73 8.94 -15.82
N ILE A 142 23.45 9.21 -14.54
CA ILE A 142 24.15 10.24 -13.76
C ILE A 142 25.61 9.84 -13.51
N GLU A 143 25.88 8.57 -13.18
CA GLU A 143 27.24 8.05 -12.98
C GLU A 143 28.10 8.21 -14.25
N GLN A 144 27.52 8.04 -15.44
CA GLN A 144 28.21 8.22 -16.73
C GLN A 144 28.57 9.68 -17.01
N THR A 145 27.81 10.65 -16.51
CA THR A 145 28.09 12.09 -16.69
C THR A 145 29.05 12.62 -15.63
N LEU A 146 28.96 12.11 -14.40
CA LEU A 146 29.84 12.50 -13.28
C LEU A 146 31.32 12.28 -13.57
N GLY A 147 31.68 11.18 -14.24
CA GLY A 147 33.08 10.87 -14.56
C GLY A 147 33.75 11.86 -15.52
N LYS A 148 32.97 12.75 -16.17
CA LYS A 148 33.48 13.75 -17.12
C LYS A 148 33.52 15.16 -16.52
N ALA A 149 32.43 15.59 -15.88
CA ALA A 149 32.34 16.89 -15.21
C ALA A 149 31.13 16.89 -14.25
N PRO A 150 31.32 16.73 -12.94
CA PRO A 150 30.21 16.66 -12.00
C PRO A 150 29.51 18.02 -11.86
N LYS A 151 28.17 18.01 -11.95
CA LYS A 151 27.32 19.17 -11.67
C LYS A 151 26.63 19.03 -10.32
N ASN A 152 26.30 20.16 -9.70
CA ASN A 152 25.56 20.16 -8.43
C ASN A 152 24.19 19.47 -8.55
N GLU A 153 23.56 19.59 -9.72
CA GLU A 153 22.29 18.91 -10.02
C GLU A 153 22.42 17.39 -10.03
N ASP A 154 23.54 16.84 -10.53
CA ASP A 154 23.79 15.40 -10.54
C ASP A 154 23.88 14.85 -9.12
N LEU A 155 24.58 15.57 -8.23
CA LEU A 155 24.68 15.21 -6.81
C LEU A 155 23.31 15.24 -6.12
N ILE A 156 22.53 16.29 -6.33
CA ILE A 156 21.17 16.40 -5.78
C ILE A 156 20.29 15.24 -6.27
N ASN A 157 20.36 14.89 -7.55
CA ASN A 157 19.58 13.78 -8.11
C ASN A 157 20.03 12.42 -7.55
N LEU A 158 21.33 12.20 -7.31
CA LEU A 158 21.82 11.01 -6.60
C LEU A 158 21.28 10.94 -5.17
N MET A 159 21.26 12.05 -4.44
CA MET A 159 20.68 12.10 -3.08
C MET A 159 19.18 11.78 -3.08
N LYS A 160 18.41 12.28 -4.07
CA LYS A 160 16.99 11.95 -4.23
C LYS A 160 16.77 10.46 -4.52
N ILE A 161 17.64 9.85 -5.33
CA ILE A 161 17.62 8.40 -5.60
C ILE A 161 17.91 7.62 -4.33
N GLU A 162 18.96 7.99 -3.59
CA GLU A 162 19.34 7.34 -2.33
C GLU A 162 18.21 7.35 -1.31
N ARG A 163 17.60 8.52 -1.06
CA ARG A 163 16.45 8.64 -0.14
C ARG A 163 15.27 7.76 -0.57
N SER A 164 14.96 7.72 -1.87
CA SER A 164 13.90 6.86 -2.39
C SER A 164 14.18 5.37 -2.11
N LEU A 165 15.44 4.94 -2.29
CA LEU A 165 15.85 3.56 -2.00
C LEU A 165 15.82 3.25 -0.51
N ILE A 166 16.18 4.21 0.36
CA ILE A 166 16.08 4.05 1.82
C ILE A 166 14.62 3.85 2.24
N TYR A 167 13.69 4.69 1.76
CA TYR A 167 12.26 4.51 2.02
C TYR A 167 11.78 3.12 1.58
N PHE A 168 12.16 2.69 0.37
CA PHE A 168 11.79 1.37 -0.12
C PHE A 168 12.37 0.24 0.73
N ILE A 169 13.62 0.32 1.18
CA ILE A 169 14.23 -0.72 2.02
C ILE A 169 13.50 -0.83 3.37
N MET A 170 13.22 0.30 4.04
CA MET A 170 12.50 0.31 5.31
C MET A 170 11.11 -0.32 5.14
N SER A 171 10.40 0.11 4.10
CA SER A 171 9.07 -0.34 3.77
C SER A 171 9.00 -1.83 3.38
N LEU A 172 9.89 -2.29 2.50
CA LEU A 172 9.99 -3.70 2.09
C LEU A 172 10.34 -4.61 3.26
N LYS A 173 11.17 -4.15 4.19
CA LYS A 173 11.50 -4.90 5.41
C LYS A 173 10.27 -5.09 6.28
N SER A 174 9.48 -4.04 6.51
CA SER A 174 8.23 -4.14 7.27
C SER A 174 7.20 -5.03 6.55
N ASN A 175 7.04 -4.85 5.24
CA ASN A 175 6.17 -5.68 4.40
C ASN A 175 6.55 -7.17 4.44
N SER A 176 7.85 -7.49 4.44
CA SER A 176 8.32 -8.88 4.56
C SER A 176 7.91 -9.52 5.88
N LEU A 177 7.85 -8.77 6.97
CA LEU A 177 7.39 -9.26 8.28
C LEU A 177 5.88 -9.48 8.31
N VAL A 178 5.12 -8.72 7.52
CA VAL A 178 3.68 -8.93 7.35
C VAL A 178 3.42 -10.22 6.58
N ILE A 179 4.11 -10.42 5.44
CA ILE A 179 3.96 -11.61 4.60
C ILE A 179 4.31 -12.88 5.36
N SER A 180 5.34 -12.87 6.21
CA SER A 180 5.74 -14.06 6.97
C SER A 180 4.74 -14.50 8.04
N LYS A 181 3.77 -13.65 8.37
CA LYS A 181 2.73 -13.89 9.37
C LYS A 181 1.35 -14.20 8.78
N ILE A 182 1.21 -14.13 7.44
CA ILE A 182 -0.02 -14.48 6.69
C ILE A 182 -0.05 -15.98 6.41
#